data_AF-A0A8J7ZGH5-F1
#
_entry.id   AF-A0A8J7ZGH5-F1
#
_cell.length_a   1.000
_cell.length_b   1.000
_cell.length_c   1.000
_cell.angle_alpha   90.00
_cell.angle_beta   90.00
_cell.angle_gamma   90.00
#
_symmetry.space_group_name_H-M   'P 1'
#
loop_
_entity.id
_entity.type
_entity.pdbx_description
1 polymer ?
#
loop_
_entity_poly.entity_id
_entity_poly.type
_entity_poly.pdbx_seq_one_letter_code
_entity_poly.pdbx_strand_id
1 'polypeptide(L)'
;MKKKVLESLLYDFVHSKTGWCDPPPPCCELEDVIITRQDKVNDKIRVSFIYYYNEDWTSDDDMDHVLKGKIIISSSGEVIKGSLKEFSTGKAARKTPYISID
;
A
#
# COMPACT_ATOMS: atom_id res chain seq x y z
N MET A 1 -14.24 -4.44 -11.60
CA MET A 1 -13.11 -5.21 -11.02
C MET A 1 -13.56 -5.79 -9.69
N LYS A 2 -13.24 -7.06 -9.39
CA LYS A 2 -13.58 -7.67 -8.09
C LYS A 2 -12.66 -7.09 -7.00
N LYS A 3 -13.15 -6.98 -5.76
CA LYS A 3 -12.40 -6.39 -4.63
C LYS A 3 -11.01 -7.02 -4.44
N LYS A 4 -10.93 -8.36 -4.37
CA LYS A 4 -9.67 -9.10 -4.21
C LYS A 4 -8.63 -8.83 -5.31
N VAL A 5 -9.09 -8.63 -6.55
CA VAL A 5 -8.19 -8.30 -7.67
C VAL A 5 -7.63 -6.89 -7.51
N LEU A 6 -8.47 -5.96 -7.05
CA LEU A 6 -8.04 -4.60 -6.77
C LEU A 6 -7.06 -4.55 -5.59
N GLU A 7 -7.34 -5.26 -4.50
CA GLU A 7 -6.44 -5.36 -3.34
C GLU A 7 -5.06 -5.89 -3.75
N SER A 8 -5.01 -6.98 -4.54
CA SER A 8 -3.76 -7.50 -5.09
C SER A 8 -2.98 -6.45 -5.88
N LEU A 9 -3.65 -5.70 -6.78
CA LEU A 9 -3.02 -4.63 -7.54
C LEU A 9 -2.47 -3.49 -6.66
N LEU A 10 -3.13 -3.22 -5.52
CA LEU A 10 -2.67 -2.22 -4.57
C LEU A 10 -1.43 -2.70 -3.82
N TYR A 11 -1.39 -3.97 -3.40
CA TYR A 11 -0.19 -4.58 -2.82
C TYR A 11 0.99 -4.52 -3.78
N ASP A 12 0.81 -4.99 -5.02
CA ASP A 12 1.86 -4.95 -6.06
C ASP A 12 2.38 -3.53 -6.30
N PHE A 13 1.48 -2.53 -6.31
CA PHE A 13 1.86 -1.13 -6.44
C PHE A 13 2.66 -0.62 -5.23
N VAL A 14 2.28 -0.98 -4.01
CA VAL A 14 3.00 -0.57 -2.79
C VAL A 14 4.37 -1.24 -2.72
N HIS A 15 4.45 -2.56 -2.95
CA HIS A 15 5.71 -3.31 -2.92
C HIS A 15 6.68 -2.82 -3.99
N SER A 16 6.21 -2.58 -5.22
CA SER A 16 7.06 -2.02 -6.28
C SER A 16 7.58 -0.60 -5.99
N LYS A 17 6.93 0.16 -5.11
CA LYS A 17 7.37 1.50 -4.70
C LYS A 17 8.28 1.49 -3.48
N THR A 18 8.00 0.63 -2.51
CA THR A 18 8.67 0.61 -1.21
C THR A 18 9.81 -0.40 -1.13
N GLY A 19 9.75 -1.46 -1.95
CA GLY A 19 10.59 -2.65 -1.79
C GLY A 19 10.25 -3.46 -0.54
N TRP A 20 9.17 -3.14 0.17
CA TRP A 20 8.72 -3.92 1.33
C TRP A 20 8.02 -5.20 0.85
N CYS A 21 8.10 -6.25 1.67
CA CYS A 21 7.55 -7.57 1.36
C CYS A 21 8.10 -8.25 0.08
N ASP A 22 9.21 -7.77 -0.48
CA ASP A 22 9.88 -8.40 -1.63
C ASP A 22 11.36 -8.72 -1.31
N PRO A 23 11.71 -9.98 -0.98
CA PRO A 23 10.82 -11.15 -0.86
C PRO A 23 9.98 -11.14 0.44
N PRO A 24 8.85 -11.87 0.48
CA PRO A 24 7.99 -11.93 1.66
C PRO A 24 8.75 -12.59 2.82
N PRO A 25 8.83 -11.95 3.99
CA PRO A 25 9.61 -12.45 5.10
C PRO A 25 8.95 -13.63 5.82
N PRO A 26 9.75 -14.44 6.54
CA PRO A 26 9.32 -15.71 7.10
C PRO A 26 8.54 -15.57 8.42
N CYS A 27 7.44 -14.82 8.46
CA CYS A 27 6.35 -14.88 9.47
C CYS A 27 6.20 -13.75 10.52
N CYS A 28 6.84 -12.59 10.38
CA CYS A 28 6.72 -11.50 11.37
C CYS A 28 5.98 -10.25 10.88
N GLU A 29 5.63 -10.16 9.60
CA GLU A 29 5.04 -8.95 9.04
C GLU A 29 3.54 -9.13 8.76
N LEU A 30 2.75 -8.10 9.05
CA LEU A 30 1.33 -8.04 8.71
C LEU A 30 1.08 -6.84 7.80
N GLU A 31 0.40 -7.07 6.68
CA GLU A 31 -0.06 -6.00 5.78
C GLU A 31 -1.57 -6.00 5.63
N ASP A 32 -2.15 -4.81 5.48
CA ASP A 32 -3.56 -4.63 5.10
C ASP A 32 -3.74 -3.41 4.20
N VAL A 33 -4.77 -3.46 3.35
CA VAL A 33 -5.14 -2.35 2.47
C VAL A 33 -6.61 -2.01 2.57
N ILE A 34 -6.89 -0.77 2.95
CA ILE A 34 -8.25 -0.24 3.07
C ILE A 34 -8.51 0.72 1.91
N ILE A 35 -9.40 0.32 1.00
CA ILE A 35 -9.91 1.19 -0.06
C ILE A 35 -10.84 2.21 0.57
N THR A 36 -10.40 3.48 0.61
CA THR A 36 -11.17 4.58 1.20
C THR A 36 -12.10 5.25 0.19
N ARG A 37 -11.77 5.19 -1.09
CA ARG A 37 -12.60 5.72 -2.17
C ARG A 37 -12.31 5.01 -3.49
N GLN A 38 -13.37 4.72 -4.24
CA GLN A 38 -13.28 4.17 -5.59
C GLN A 38 -14.29 4.88 -6.49
N ASP A 39 -13.79 5.61 -7.49
CA ASP A 39 -14.62 6.26 -8.50
C ASP A 39 -14.32 5.67 -9.88
N LYS A 40 -15.35 5.50 -10.70
CA LYS A 40 -15.19 5.22 -12.13
C LYS A 40 -15.40 6.51 -12.91
N VAL A 41 -14.40 6.92 -13.69
CA VAL A 41 -14.46 8.12 -14.53
C VAL A 41 -14.05 7.71 -15.95
N ASN A 42 -15.01 7.73 -16.87
CA ASN A 42 -14.89 7.12 -18.20
C ASN A 42 -14.47 5.64 -18.08
N ASP A 43 -13.44 5.22 -18.83
CA ASP A 43 -12.88 3.87 -18.81
C ASP A 43 -11.75 3.68 -17.77
N LYS A 44 -11.64 4.59 -16.79
CA LYS A 44 -10.61 4.54 -15.75
C LYS A 44 -11.23 4.39 -14.37
N ILE A 45 -10.50 3.70 -13.49
CA ILE A 45 -10.85 3.56 -12.08
C ILE A 45 -9.86 4.39 -11.27
N ARG A 46 -10.37 5.32 -10.46
CA ARG A 46 -9.56 6.09 -9.50
C ARG A 46 -9.76 5.48 -8.13
N VAL A 47 -8.65 5.15 -7.47
CA VAL A 47 -8.67 4.48 -6.17
C VAL A 47 -7.84 5.28 -5.19
N SER A 48 -8.42 5.61 -4.04
CA SER A 48 -7.69 6.09 -2.87
C SER A 48 -7.70 4.99 -1.81
N PHE A 49 -6.56 4.78 -1.16
CA PHE A 49 -6.41 3.71 -0.20
C PHE A 49 -5.46 4.12 0.94
N ILE A 50 -5.57 3.38 2.05
CA ILE A 50 -4.61 3.38 3.14
C ILE A 50 -4.00 1.99 3.19
N TYR A 51 -2.69 1.91 3.26
CA TYR A 51 -1.95 0.67 3.42
C TYR A 51 -1.29 0.68 4.80
N TYR A 52 -1.49 -0.41 5.52
CA TYR A 52 -0.92 -0.66 6.84
C TYR A 52 0.11 -1.75 6.70
N TYR A 53 1.22 -1.56 7.40
CA TYR A 53 2.29 -2.52 7.43
C TYR A 53 2.94 -2.53 8.80
N ASN A 54 2.92 -3.68 9.46
CA ASN A 54 3.56 -3.88 10.74
C ASN A 54 4.77 -4.80 10.53
N GLU A 55 5.95 -4.34 10.93
CA GLU A 55 7.20 -5.09 10.79
C GLU A 55 7.33 -6.29 11.74
N ASP A 56 6.60 -6.27 12.85
CA ASP A 56 6.57 -7.31 13.87
C ASP A 56 5.19 -7.36 14.55
N TRP A 57 4.25 -8.05 13.90
CA TRP A 57 2.87 -8.11 14.40
C TRP A 57 2.76 -8.83 15.75
N THR A 58 3.82 -9.49 16.20
CA THR A 58 3.87 -10.21 17.48
C THR A 58 4.34 -9.34 18.64
N SER A 59 4.91 -8.17 18.34
CA SER A 59 5.36 -7.20 19.34
C SER A 59 4.20 -6.29 19.79
N ASP A 60 4.23 -5.90 21.06
CA ASP A 60 3.36 -4.83 21.58
C ASP A 60 3.89 -3.42 21.22
N ASP A 61 5.10 -3.34 20.64
CA ASP A 61 5.70 -2.08 20.22
C ASP A 61 5.04 -1.51 18.96
N ASP A 62 4.96 -0.18 18.91
CA ASP A 62 4.46 0.57 17.75
C ASP A 62 5.46 0.52 16.59
N MET A 63 5.35 -0.52 15.78
CA MET A 63 6.20 -0.83 14.61
C MET A 63 5.42 -0.67 13.29
N ASP A 64 4.35 0.11 13.31
CA ASP A 64 3.46 0.31 12.18
C ASP A 64 4.00 1.37 11.19
N HIS A 65 3.90 1.07 9.91
CA HIS A 65 3.96 2.04 8.83
C HIS A 65 2.58 2.21 8.23
N VAL A 66 2.19 3.46 8.01
CA VAL A 66 0.91 3.76 7.40
C VAL A 66 1.07 4.68 6.20
N LEU A 67 0.75 4.14 5.03
CA LEU A 67 0.86 4.80 3.74
C LEU A 67 -0.53 5.23 3.24
N LYS A 68 -0.61 6.43 2.65
CA LYS A 68 -1.77 6.88 1.88
C LYS A 68 -1.43 6.85 0.41
N GLY A 69 -2.25 6.17 -0.37
CA GLY A 69 -2.05 6.00 -1.80
C GLY A 69 -3.23 6.51 -2.62
N LYS A 70 -2.92 6.96 -3.84
CA LYS A 70 -3.89 7.25 -4.88
C LYS A 70 -3.38 6.70 -6.19
N ILE A 71 -4.18 5.88 -6.87
CA ILE A 71 -3.84 5.34 -8.18
C ILE A 71 -4.97 5.53 -9.19
N ILE A 72 -4.61 5.54 -10.47
CA ILE A 72 -5.50 5.52 -11.62
C ILE A 72 -5.21 4.25 -12.39
N ILE A 73 -6.23 3.41 -12.56
CA ILE A 73 -6.17 2.13 -13.24
C ILE A 73 -6.89 2.24 -14.59
N SER A 74 -6.30 1.70 -15.64
CA SER A 74 -6.92 1.55 -16.95
C SER A 74 -8.06 0.51 -16.92
N SER A 75 -8.82 0.42 -18.00
CA SER A 75 -9.80 -0.65 -18.20
C SER A 75 -9.15 -2.03 -18.33
N SER A 76 -7.87 -2.12 -18.72
CA SER A 76 -7.09 -3.36 -18.79
C SER A 76 -6.53 -3.82 -17.44
N GLY A 77 -6.63 -2.99 -16.39
CA GLY A 77 -6.09 -3.31 -15.06
C GLY A 77 -4.67 -2.80 -14.80
N GLU A 78 -4.11 -2.00 -15.70
CA GLU A 78 -2.78 -1.41 -15.56
C GLU A 78 -2.83 -0.12 -14.73
N VAL A 79 -1.86 0.08 -13.82
CA VAL A 79 -1.71 1.33 -13.08
C VAL A 79 -1.07 2.39 -13.98
N ILE A 80 -1.85 3.38 -14.41
CA ILE A 80 -1.41 4.46 -15.31
C ILE A 80 -0.64 5.55 -14.55
N LYS A 81 -1.11 5.86 -13.33
CA LYS A 81 -0.52 6.90 -12.48
C LYS A 81 -0.78 6.54 -11.03
N GLY A 82 0.21 6.81 -10.19
CA GLY A 82 0.11 6.58 -8.75
C GLY A 82 0.92 7.60 -7.96
N SER A 83 0.47 7.84 -6.74
CA SER A 83 1.23 8.53 -5.70
C SER A 83 1.08 7.74 -4.40
N LEU A 84 2.16 7.62 -3.65
CA LEU A 84 2.19 6.96 -2.35
C LEU A 84 2.93 7.88 -1.39
N LYS A 85 2.44 8.03 -0.16
CA LYS A 85 3.10 8.84 0.85
C LYS A 85 2.90 8.21 2.22
N GLU A 86 3.97 8.10 2.99
CA GLU A 86 3.86 7.74 4.39
C GLU A 86 3.28 8.90 5.21
N PHE A 87 2.27 8.60 6.01
CA PHE A 87 1.64 9.59 6.89
C PHE A 87 1.95 9.35 8.37
N SER A 88 2.28 8.11 8.75
CA SER A 88 2.60 7.73 10.10
C SER A 88 3.63 6.62 10.10
N THR A 89 4.61 6.73 10.99
CA THR A 89 5.60 5.71 11.28
C THR A 89 5.63 5.51 12.79
N GLY A 90 5.56 4.26 13.22
CA GLY A 90 5.61 3.87 14.60
C GLY A 90 6.97 4.17 15.22
N LYS A 91 7.00 4.44 16.53
CA LYS A 91 8.25 4.84 17.22
C LYS A 91 9.32 3.75 17.26
N ALA A 92 8.91 2.49 17.19
CA ALA A 92 9.78 1.33 17.21
C ALA A 92 10.01 0.72 15.82
N ALA A 93 9.45 1.32 14.77
CA ALA A 93 9.68 0.90 13.40
C ALA A 93 11.18 0.92 13.07
N ARG A 94 11.66 -0.15 12.43
CA ARG A 94 13.09 -0.33 12.09
C ARG A 94 13.36 0.03 10.63
N LYS A 95 12.38 -0.11 9.75
CA LYS A 95 12.46 0.31 8.36
C LYS A 95 12.39 1.82 8.30
N THR A 96 13.20 2.38 7.41
CA THR A 96 13.17 3.82 7.14
C THR A 96 11.78 4.20 6.62
N PRO A 97 11.15 5.28 7.12
CA PRO A 97 9.93 5.80 6.56
C PRO A 97 10.05 5.99 5.05
N TYR A 98 9.04 5.57 4.31
CA TYR A 98 8.92 5.76 2.88
C TYR A 98 8.82 7.26 2.55
N ILE A 99 9.85 7.74 1.87
CA ILE A 99 9.90 9.09 1.31
C ILE A 99 9.49 8.99 -0.17
N SER A 100 8.36 9.61 -0.53
CA SER A 100 7.94 9.69 -1.92
C SER A 100 9.03 10.35 -2.75
N ILE A 101 9.48 9.67 -3.79
CA ILE A 101 10.35 10.23 -4.82
C ILE A 101 9.41 10.70 -5.92
N ASP A 102 9.24 12.03 -6.03
CA ASP A 102 8.39 12.66 -7.04
C ASP A 102 8.89 12.44 -8.48
#